data_AF-A0A2S8NUW1-F1
#
_entry.id   AF-A0A2S8NUW1-F1
#
_cell.length_a   1.000
_cell.length_b   1.000
_cell.length_c   1.000
_cell.angle_alpha   90.00
_cell.angle_beta   90.00
_cell.angle_gamma   90.00
#
_symmetry.space_group_name_H-M   'P 1'
#
loop_
_entity.id
_entity.type
_entity.pdbx_description
1 polymer ?
#
loop_
_entity_poly.entity_id
_entity_poly.type
_entity_poly.pdbx_seq_one_letter_code
_entity_poly.pdbx_strand_id
1 'polypeptide(L)'
;SFFLTISFIIEIVINKTIFHSHCNETLLKLELLPIILIGFLFGFKFSFFSNLLYILFHTTLEFAIKEHQHEILGTNIFNDNVLKAGLLFFVFIFPYLAYSVSGFFYHDSKKHLVKYQTIIKSLIFISLIQIISYFLFTIMIYRSQNIAITSPDSLSSNFLAKFLLQKLEFKVIVFIFIYYLASMFVTNITLGIVLYFLNPVLKENIKFFDTTVNREFTNKKANLR
;
A
#
# COMPACT_ATOMS: atom_id res chain seq x y z
N SER A 1 17.49 1.01 4.82
CA SER A 1 18.02 1.52 3.53
C SER A 1 17.85 0.48 2.41
N PHE A 2 18.52 -0.68 2.46
CA PHE A 2 18.47 -1.70 1.39
C PHE A 2 17.06 -2.16 0.94
N PHE A 3 16.17 -2.55 1.86
CA PHE A 3 14.80 -2.98 1.51
C PHE A 3 13.97 -1.88 0.83
N LEU A 4 14.16 -0.62 1.24
CA LEU A 4 13.50 0.51 0.60
C LEU A 4 14.03 0.73 -0.82
N THR A 5 15.34 0.61 -1.03
CA THR A 5 15.94 0.66 -2.36
C THR A 5 15.38 -0.45 -3.26
N ILE A 6 15.25 -1.67 -2.76
CA ILE A 6 14.62 -2.77 -3.52
C ILE A 6 13.17 -2.43 -3.86
N SER A 7 12.40 -1.89 -2.91
CA SER A 7 11.02 -1.47 -3.14
C SER A 7 10.92 -0.48 -4.30
N PHE A 8 11.76 0.57 -4.31
CA PHE A 8 11.79 1.53 -5.42
C PHE A 8 12.25 0.93 -6.74
N ILE A 9 13.23 0.03 -6.74
CA ILE A 9 13.66 -0.66 -7.97
C ILE A 9 12.51 -1.49 -8.52
N ILE A 10 11.80 -2.24 -7.68
CA ILE A 10 10.63 -3.02 -8.08
C ILE A 10 9.56 -2.10 -8.65
N GLU A 11 9.24 -0.99 -7.99
CA GLU A 11 8.25 -0.02 -8.47
C GLU A 11 8.61 0.53 -9.86
N ILE A 12 9.85 0.97 -10.05
CA ILE A 12 10.31 1.54 -11.32
C ILE A 12 10.32 0.48 -12.42
N VAL A 13 10.93 -0.68 -12.15
CA VAL A 13 11.08 -1.74 -13.17
C VAL A 13 9.73 -2.34 -13.54
N ILE A 14 8.92 -2.71 -12.55
CA ILE A 14 7.66 -3.42 -12.79
C ILE A 14 6.56 -2.45 -13.21
N ASN A 15 6.25 -1.43 -12.42
CA ASN A 15 5.06 -0.62 -12.66
C ASN A 15 5.29 0.37 -13.81
N LYS A 16 6.44 1.05 -13.81
CA LYS A 16 6.72 2.10 -14.82
C LYS A 16 7.24 1.54 -16.14
N THR A 17 8.05 0.48 -16.10
CA THR A 17 8.70 -0.03 -17.32
C THR A 17 7.90 -1.12 -18.03
N ILE A 18 7.27 -2.04 -17.28
CA ILE A 18 6.50 -3.15 -17.88
C ILE A 18 5.06 -2.72 -18.12
N PHE A 19 4.38 -2.24 -17.08
CA PHE A 19 2.94 -1.96 -17.15
C PHE A 19 2.60 -0.56 -17.69
N HIS A 20 3.57 0.34 -17.86
CA HIS A 20 3.36 1.72 -18.32
C HIS A 20 2.20 2.43 -17.61
N SER A 21 2.01 2.12 -16.32
CA SER A 21 0.86 2.57 -15.55
C SER A 21 1.30 3.42 -14.37
N HIS A 22 0.45 4.36 -13.98
CA HIS A 22 0.66 5.15 -12.78
C HIS A 22 0.39 4.28 -11.56
N CYS A 23 1.07 4.55 -10.45
CA CYS A 23 0.93 3.73 -9.24
C CYS A 23 -0.47 3.77 -8.60
N ASN A 24 -1.32 4.74 -8.94
CA ASN A 24 -2.74 4.74 -8.54
C ASN A 24 -3.62 3.83 -9.41
N GLU A 25 -3.11 3.35 -10.55
CA GLU A 25 -3.82 2.55 -11.57
C GLU A 25 -3.22 1.15 -11.74
N THR A 26 -2.19 0.83 -10.97
CA THR A 26 -1.63 -0.52 -10.92
C THR A 26 -2.54 -1.43 -10.09
N LEU A 27 -3.02 -2.52 -10.72
CA LEU A 27 -3.76 -3.57 -10.02
C LEU A 27 -2.89 -4.39 -9.05
N LEU A 28 -1.57 -4.44 -9.29
CA LEU A 28 -0.64 -5.22 -8.50
C LEU A 28 0.53 -4.35 -8.06
N LYS A 29 0.79 -4.32 -6.75
CA LYS A 29 1.86 -3.52 -6.14
C LYS A 29 2.91 -4.39 -5.46
N LEU A 30 3.82 -4.96 -6.25
CA LEU A 30 4.88 -5.85 -5.74
C LEU A 30 5.94 -5.10 -4.93
N GLU A 31 6.08 -3.80 -5.11
CA GLU A 31 7.00 -2.95 -4.35
C GLU A 31 6.70 -2.95 -2.85
N LEU A 32 5.49 -3.35 -2.45
CA LEU A 32 5.05 -3.47 -1.06
C LEU A 32 5.64 -4.72 -0.36
N LEU A 33 6.21 -5.67 -1.10
CA LEU A 33 6.80 -6.89 -0.52
C LEU A 33 8.02 -6.58 0.37
N PRO A 34 9.05 -5.84 -0.07
CA PRO A 34 10.12 -5.39 0.82
C PRO A 34 9.60 -4.61 2.03
N ILE A 35 8.56 -3.80 1.84
CA ILE A 35 7.96 -2.96 2.88
C ILE A 35 7.36 -3.81 4.01
N ILE A 36 6.50 -4.78 3.68
CA ILE A 36 5.90 -5.66 4.69
C ILE A 36 6.96 -6.52 5.40
N LEU A 37 8.04 -6.89 4.69
CA LEU A 37 9.16 -7.63 5.28
C LEU A 37 9.91 -6.82 6.34
N ILE A 38 10.05 -5.50 6.18
CA ILE A 38 10.69 -4.64 7.19
C ILE A 38 9.96 -4.78 8.54
N GLY A 39 8.62 -4.81 8.53
CA GLY A 39 7.85 -5.01 9.75
C GLY A 39 8.11 -6.35 10.39
N PHE A 40 8.03 -7.44 9.63
CA PHE A 40 8.30 -8.75 10.21
C PHE A 40 9.74 -8.95 10.69
N LEU A 41 10.72 -8.27 10.09
CA LEU A 41 12.14 -8.44 10.40
C LEU A 41 12.66 -7.51 11.50
N PHE A 42 12.13 -6.29 11.58
CA PHE A 42 12.65 -5.23 12.45
C PHE A 42 11.61 -4.65 13.41
N GLY A 43 10.34 -5.04 13.30
CA GLY A 43 9.27 -4.61 14.19
C GLY A 43 8.61 -3.29 13.81
N PHE A 44 7.57 -2.93 14.57
CA PHE A 44 6.65 -1.84 14.24
C PHE A 44 7.35 -0.50 14.08
N LYS A 45 8.23 -0.10 15.02
CA LYS A 45 8.89 1.22 14.99
C LYS A 45 9.67 1.44 13.70
N PHE A 46 10.51 0.47 13.33
CA PHE A 46 11.32 0.57 12.11
C PHE A 46 10.48 0.50 10.84
N SER A 47 9.43 -0.33 10.83
CA SER A 47 8.48 -0.40 9.73
C SER A 47 7.75 0.91 9.50
N PHE A 48 7.23 1.52 10.57
CA PHE A 48 6.50 2.78 10.51
C PHE A 48 7.34 3.90 9.89
N PHE A 49 8.57 4.12 10.38
CA PHE A 49 9.43 5.16 9.83
C PHE A 49 9.92 4.83 8.41
N SER A 50 10.15 3.56 8.10
CA SER A 50 10.53 3.15 6.74
C SER A 50 9.39 3.38 5.75
N ASN A 51 8.15 3.06 6.13
CA ASN A 51 6.98 3.30 5.31
C ASN A 51 6.71 4.78 5.14
N LEU A 52 6.86 5.58 6.19
CA LEU A 52 6.73 7.03 6.09
C LEU A 52 7.75 7.62 5.11
N LEU A 53 9.01 7.18 5.19
CA LEU A 53 10.06 7.60 4.28
C LEU A 53 9.76 7.16 2.83
N TYR A 54 9.31 5.92 2.67
CA TYR A 54 8.89 5.39 1.38
C TYR A 54 7.76 6.23 0.78
N ILE A 55 6.70 6.48 1.55
CA ILE A 55 5.55 7.31 1.12
C ILE A 55 6.02 8.68 0.70
N LEU A 56 6.91 9.32 1.46
CA LEU A 56 7.43 10.65 1.15
C LEU A 56 8.12 10.66 -0.22
N PHE A 57 9.09 9.77 -0.44
CA PHE A 57 9.77 9.67 -1.72
C PHE A 57 8.85 9.27 -2.87
N HIS A 58 7.98 8.28 -2.66
CA HIS A 58 7.02 7.80 -3.64
C HIS A 58 6.08 8.92 -4.08
N THR A 59 5.53 9.66 -3.12
CA THR A 59 4.63 10.80 -3.37
C THR A 59 5.36 11.91 -4.12
N THR A 60 6.58 12.28 -3.70
CA THR A 60 7.39 13.28 -4.42
C THR A 60 7.66 12.88 -5.86
N LEU A 61 8.01 11.61 -6.12
CA LEU A 61 8.26 11.11 -7.47
C LEU A 61 6.97 11.10 -8.32
N GLU A 62 5.85 10.65 -7.76
CA GLU A 62 4.57 10.64 -8.47
C GLU A 62 4.07 12.05 -8.79
N PHE A 63 4.21 13.01 -7.86
CA PHE A 63 3.86 14.41 -8.15
C PHE A 63 4.78 15.01 -9.22
N ALA A 64 6.10 14.77 -9.15
CA ALA A 64 7.03 15.24 -10.16
C ALA A 64 6.69 14.68 -11.56
N ILE A 65 6.35 13.40 -11.65
CA ILE A 65 5.97 12.76 -12.92
C ILE A 65 4.62 13.27 -13.43
N LYS A 66 3.61 13.43 -12.56
CA LYS A 66 2.30 13.97 -12.94
C LYS A 66 2.33 15.43 -13.35
N GLU A 67 3.25 16.23 -12.79
CA GLU A 67 3.47 17.59 -13.26
C GLU A 67 4.02 17.63 -14.70
N HIS A 68 4.74 16.58 -15.11
CA HIS A 68 5.31 16.46 -16.45
C HIS A 68 4.40 15.69 -17.44
N GLN A 69 3.43 14.93 -16.94
CA GLN A 69 2.47 14.16 -17.75
C GLN A 69 1.07 14.69 -17.52
N HIS A 70 0.64 15.55 -18.45
CA HIS A 70 -0.73 16.04 -18.54
C HIS A 70 -1.74 14.88 -18.53
N GLU A 71 -2.73 14.98 -17.64
CA GLU A 71 -4.06 14.31 -17.72
C GLU A 71 -4.14 12.81 -17.47
N ILE A 72 -4.29 12.39 -16.20
CA ILE A 72 -4.64 10.98 -15.89
C ILE A 72 -5.75 10.84 -14.84
N LEU A 73 -5.93 11.84 -13.97
CA LEU A 73 -7.22 12.04 -13.30
C LEU A 73 -7.84 13.26 -13.95
N GLY A 74 -8.97 13.10 -14.65
CA GLY A 74 -9.62 14.15 -15.43
C GLY A 74 -9.54 15.52 -14.75
N THR A 75 -9.25 16.54 -15.56
CA THR A 75 -8.90 17.94 -15.24
C THR A 75 -9.72 18.63 -14.13
N ASN A 76 -10.89 18.09 -13.77
CA ASN A 76 -11.78 18.66 -12.75
C ASN A 76 -11.53 18.14 -11.31
N ILE A 77 -10.92 16.97 -11.10
CA ILE A 77 -10.60 16.48 -9.74
C ILE A 77 -9.43 17.28 -9.14
N PHE A 78 -8.55 17.81 -9.98
CA PHE A 78 -7.33 18.52 -9.58
C PHE A 78 -7.53 19.97 -9.13
N ASN A 79 -8.75 20.53 -9.17
CA ASN A 79 -8.97 21.88 -8.62
C ASN A 79 -9.50 21.88 -7.18
N ASP A 80 -9.93 20.74 -6.65
CA ASP A 80 -10.41 20.64 -5.27
C ASP A 80 -9.28 20.22 -4.31
N ASN A 81 -8.79 21.18 -3.51
CA ASN A 81 -7.76 20.94 -2.50
C ASN A 81 -8.17 19.87 -1.48
N VAL A 82 -9.47 19.73 -1.20
CA VAL A 82 -10.00 18.73 -0.27
C VAL A 82 -9.86 17.33 -0.88
N LEU A 83 -10.16 17.15 -2.17
CA LEU A 83 -9.95 15.88 -2.86
C LEU A 83 -8.47 15.53 -3.00
N LYS A 84 -7.59 16.52 -3.26
CA LYS A 84 -6.13 16.30 -3.27
C LYS A 84 -5.62 15.80 -1.92
N ALA A 85 -6.02 16.46 -0.84
CA ALA A 85 -5.69 16.02 0.50
C ALA A 85 -6.26 14.62 0.78
N GLY A 86 -7.51 14.39 0.38
CA GLY A 86 -8.15 13.07 0.48
C GLY A 86 -7.37 11.97 -0.24
N LEU A 87 -6.91 12.23 -1.47
CA LEU A 87 -6.10 11.31 -2.25
C LEU A 87 -4.79 11.01 -1.53
N LEU A 88 -4.09 12.06 -1.07
CA LEU A 88 -2.83 11.92 -0.35
C LEU A 88 -2.99 11.06 0.92
N PHE A 89 -3.99 11.36 1.76
CA PHE A 89 -4.15 10.66 3.03
C PHE A 89 -4.75 9.26 2.87
N PHE A 90 -5.84 9.13 2.11
CA PHE A 90 -6.65 7.92 2.08
C PHE A 90 -6.32 6.94 0.94
N VAL A 91 -5.48 7.34 -0.02
CA VAL A 91 -4.98 6.44 -1.08
C VAL A 91 -3.48 6.15 -0.93
N PHE A 92 -2.69 7.13 -0.48
CA PHE A 92 -1.24 6.94 -0.28
C PHE A 92 -0.87 6.71 1.18
N ILE A 93 -1.04 7.69 2.08
CA ILE A 93 -0.46 7.62 3.43
C ILE A 93 -1.03 6.44 4.24
N PHE A 94 -2.33 6.39 4.48
CA PHE A 94 -2.91 5.38 5.35
C PHE A 94 -2.82 3.95 4.78
N PRO A 95 -3.11 3.69 3.49
CA PRO A 95 -2.98 2.35 2.92
C PRO A 95 -1.54 1.81 2.96
N TYR A 96 -0.53 2.65 2.77
CA TYR A 96 0.87 2.23 2.82
C TYR A 96 1.38 2.10 4.26
N LEU A 97 0.97 3.00 5.17
CA LEU A 97 1.29 2.88 6.60
C LEU A 97 0.66 1.63 7.21
N ALA A 98 -0.46 1.13 6.69
CA ALA A 98 -1.09 -0.10 7.14
C ALA A 98 -0.11 -1.29 7.15
N TYR A 99 0.81 -1.38 6.18
CA TYR A 99 1.83 -2.45 6.14
C TYR A 99 2.75 -2.45 7.37
N SER A 100 2.83 -1.35 8.13
CA SER A 100 3.57 -1.29 9.40
C SER A 100 2.99 -2.24 10.45
N VAL A 101 1.70 -2.60 10.35
CA VAL A 101 1.02 -3.54 11.25
C VAL A 101 1.69 -4.91 11.28
N SER A 102 2.33 -5.34 10.19
CA SER A 102 3.17 -6.55 10.18
C SER A 102 4.23 -6.55 11.29
N GLY A 103 4.72 -5.37 11.68
CA GLY A 103 5.71 -5.20 12.74
C GLY A 103 5.18 -5.39 14.16
N PHE A 104 3.86 -5.40 14.39
CA PHE A 104 3.31 -5.82 15.70
C PHE A 104 3.46 -7.32 15.94
N PHE A 105 3.66 -8.09 14.88
CA PHE A 105 3.89 -9.53 14.96
C PHE A 105 5.36 -9.90 15.05
N TYR A 106 6.26 -8.91 15.14
CA TYR A 106 7.68 -9.13 15.32
C TYR A 106 7.98 -9.82 16.65
N HIS A 107 8.89 -10.79 16.60
CA HIS A 107 9.44 -11.43 17.77
C HIS A 107 10.93 -11.74 17.53
N ASP A 108 11.78 -11.49 18.53
CA ASP A 108 13.24 -11.64 18.42
C ASP A 108 13.69 -13.03 17.99
N SER A 109 12.93 -14.07 18.34
CA SER A 109 13.24 -15.45 17.92
C SER A 109 13.02 -15.70 16.43
N LYS A 110 12.44 -14.75 15.69
CA LYS A 110 12.03 -14.82 14.27
C LYS A 110 11.12 -16.00 13.91
N LYS A 111 10.69 -16.81 14.89
CA LYS A 111 9.79 -17.96 14.73
C LYS A 111 8.40 -17.56 14.25
N HIS A 112 8.03 -16.28 14.36
CA HIS A 112 6.74 -15.75 13.90
C HIS A 112 6.64 -15.71 12.37
N LEU A 113 7.76 -15.47 11.66
CA LEU A 113 7.84 -15.58 10.19
C LEU A 113 7.52 -17.01 9.72
N VAL A 114 7.83 -18.01 10.55
CA VAL A 114 7.57 -19.43 10.27
C VAL A 114 6.09 -19.79 10.37
N LYS A 115 5.30 -19.02 11.11
CA LYS A 115 3.88 -19.30 11.32
C LYS A 115 3.03 -18.58 10.27
N TYR A 116 2.54 -19.33 9.28
CA TYR A 116 1.65 -18.80 8.24
C TYR A 116 0.43 -18.03 8.81
N GLN A 117 -0.10 -18.44 9.96
CA GLN A 117 -1.19 -17.77 10.65
C GLN A 117 -0.87 -16.31 10.98
N THR A 118 0.38 -16.01 11.32
CA THR A 118 0.84 -14.65 11.61
C THR A 118 0.80 -13.77 10.36
N ILE A 119 1.27 -14.31 9.23
CA ILE A 119 1.26 -13.61 7.94
C ILE A 119 -0.18 -13.30 7.54
N ILE A 120 -1.07 -14.31 7.58
CA ILE A 120 -2.51 -14.16 7.26
C ILE A 120 -3.16 -13.12 8.17
N LYS A 121 -2.98 -13.20 9.49
CA LYS A 121 -3.54 -12.22 10.44
C LYS A 121 -3.07 -10.80 10.10
N SER A 122 -1.78 -10.61 9.81
CA SER A 122 -1.27 -9.29 9.44
C SER A 122 -1.93 -8.75 8.17
N LEU A 123 -2.08 -9.58 7.13
CA LEU A 123 -2.67 -9.19 5.85
C LEU A 123 -4.16 -8.87 5.99
N ILE A 124 -4.88 -9.58 6.86
CA ILE A 124 -6.27 -9.25 7.20
C ILE A 124 -6.34 -7.86 7.85
N PHE A 125 -5.51 -7.57 8.86
CA PHE A 125 -5.50 -6.24 9.50
C PHE A 125 -5.10 -5.12 8.53
N ILE A 126 -4.10 -5.37 7.68
CA ILE A 126 -3.69 -4.43 6.63
C ILE A 126 -4.87 -4.15 5.69
N SER A 127 -5.54 -5.21 5.21
CA SER A 127 -6.69 -5.10 4.32
C SER A 127 -7.84 -4.32 4.95
N LEU A 128 -8.14 -4.53 6.24
CA LEU A 128 -9.19 -3.79 6.94
C LEU A 128 -8.91 -2.28 6.96
N ILE A 129 -7.68 -1.87 7.27
CA ILE A 129 -7.29 -0.45 7.27
C ILE A 129 -7.40 0.13 5.85
N GLN A 130 -6.95 -0.63 4.84
CA GLN A 130 -7.02 -0.21 3.43
C GLN A 130 -8.47 -0.04 2.95
N ILE A 131 -9.36 -0.98 3.26
CA ILE A 131 -10.79 -0.90 2.92
C ILE A 131 -11.41 0.36 3.51
N ILE A 132 -11.17 0.63 4.80
CA ILE A 132 -11.69 1.83 5.47
C ILE A 132 -11.16 3.09 4.77
N SER A 133 -9.87 3.11 4.44
CA SER A 133 -9.26 4.25 3.74
C SER A 133 -9.90 4.52 2.38
N TYR A 134 -9.99 3.50 1.52
CA TYR A 134 -10.58 3.64 0.19
C TYR A 134 -12.07 3.98 0.25
N PHE A 135 -12.78 3.47 1.25
CA PHE A 135 -14.17 3.81 1.48
C PHE A 135 -14.34 5.30 1.83
N LEU A 136 -13.52 5.82 2.74
CA LEU A 136 -13.52 7.24 3.09
C LEU A 136 -13.19 8.13 1.88
N PHE A 137 -12.19 7.75 1.08
CA PHE A 137 -11.85 8.49 -0.14
C PHE A 137 -13.01 8.48 -1.16
N THR A 138 -13.67 7.34 -1.34
CA THR A 138 -14.83 7.19 -2.23
C THR A 138 -15.99 8.09 -1.80
N ILE A 139 -16.25 8.19 -0.48
CA ILE A 139 -17.26 9.12 0.07
C ILE A 139 -16.89 10.57 -0.24
N MET A 140 -15.62 10.95 -0.15
CA MET A 140 -15.17 12.31 -0.47
C MET A 140 -15.41 12.65 -1.95
N ILE A 141 -15.10 11.72 -2.86
CA ILE A 141 -15.39 11.87 -4.29
C ILE A 141 -16.90 12.08 -4.50
N TYR A 142 -17.73 11.21 -3.91
CA TYR A 142 -19.19 11.33 -4.00
C TYR A 142 -19.69 12.69 -3.53
N ARG A 143 -19.18 13.18 -2.40
CA ARG A 143 -19.57 14.48 -1.86
C ARG A 143 -19.15 15.63 -2.76
N SER A 144 -17.91 15.63 -3.26
CA SER A 144 -17.40 16.70 -4.12
C SER A 144 -18.16 16.78 -5.45
N GLN A 145 -18.47 15.64 -6.07
CA GLN A 145 -19.28 15.59 -7.30
C GLN A 145 -20.71 16.10 -7.11
N ASN A 146 -21.38 15.71 -6.02
CA ASN A 146 -22.74 16.20 -5.73
C ASN A 146 -22.80 17.72 -5.51
N ILE A 147 -21.77 18.32 -4.89
CA ILE A 147 -21.70 19.76 -4.67
C ILE A 147 -21.60 20.52 -6.00
N ALA A 148 -20.80 20.02 -6.95
CA ALA A 148 -20.65 20.63 -8.28
C ALA A 148 -21.99 20.71 -9.04
N ILE A 149 -22.85 19.70 -8.91
CA ILE A 149 -24.16 19.61 -9.59
C ILE A 149 -25.22 20.49 -8.95
N THR A 150 -25.07 20.80 -7.66
CA THR A 150 -25.97 21.73 -6.95
C THR A 150 -25.59 23.20 -7.11
N SER A 151 -24.48 23.51 -7.79
CA SER A 151 -24.14 24.89 -8.11
C SER A 151 -25.21 25.49 -9.04
N PRO A 152 -25.70 26.71 -8.75
CA PRO A 152 -26.87 27.28 -9.41
C PRO A 152 -26.65 27.64 -10.89
N ASP A 153 -25.40 27.59 -11.38
CA ASP A 153 -25.01 28.08 -12.71
C ASP A 153 -25.20 27.05 -13.84
N SER A 154 -25.42 25.76 -13.54
CA SER A 154 -25.61 24.69 -14.54
C SER A 154 -27.04 24.16 -14.64
N LEU A 155 -28.02 24.91 -14.13
CA LEU A 155 -29.44 24.54 -14.11
C LEU A 155 -30.06 24.57 -15.52
N SER A 156 -29.79 23.54 -16.31
CA SER A 156 -30.80 23.10 -17.28
C SER A 156 -31.99 22.55 -16.49
N SER A 157 -33.18 23.08 -16.77
CA SER A 157 -34.45 22.87 -16.04
C SER A 157 -35.01 21.43 -16.10
N ASN A 158 -34.26 20.45 -16.60
CA ASN A 158 -34.73 19.09 -16.80
C ASN A 158 -34.34 18.17 -15.62
N PHE A 159 -35.30 17.97 -14.72
CA PHE A 159 -35.23 16.99 -13.61
C PHE A 159 -34.79 15.59 -14.08
N LEU A 160 -35.22 15.18 -15.27
CA LEU A 160 -34.90 13.88 -15.87
C LEU A 160 -33.41 13.75 -16.24
N ALA A 161 -32.80 14.82 -16.77
CA ALA A 161 -31.37 14.86 -17.05
C ALA A 161 -30.56 14.82 -15.75
N LYS A 162 -30.98 15.56 -14.71
CA LYS A 162 -30.37 15.53 -13.39
C LYS A 162 -30.41 14.13 -12.74
N PHE A 163 -31.56 13.45 -12.84
CA PHE A 163 -31.72 12.09 -12.30
C PHE A 163 -30.89 11.04 -13.05
N LEU A 164 -30.83 11.11 -14.39
CA LEU A 164 -30.03 10.19 -15.20
C LEU A 164 -28.52 10.39 -14.98
N LEU A 165 -28.05 11.64 -14.88
CA LEU A 165 -26.65 11.97 -14.58
C LEU A 165 -26.26 11.47 -13.18
N GLN A 166 -27.09 11.71 -12.17
CA GLN A 166 -26.84 11.25 -10.80
C GLN A 166 -26.74 9.71 -10.72
N LYS A 167 -27.56 8.98 -11.48
CA LYS A 167 -27.51 7.51 -11.54
C LYS A 167 -26.26 7.00 -12.26
N LEU A 168 -25.77 7.71 -13.29
CA LEU A 168 -24.55 7.36 -14.01
C LEU A 168 -23.33 7.57 -13.12
N GLU A 169 -23.25 8.68 -12.40
CA GLU A 169 -22.13 9.01 -11.51
C GLU A 169 -22.04 8.09 -10.29
N PHE A 170 -23.17 7.70 -9.70
CA PHE A 170 -23.17 6.72 -8.62
C PHE A 170 -22.54 5.40 -9.07
N LYS A 171 -22.79 4.96 -10.31
CA LYS A 171 -22.14 3.76 -10.88
C LYS A 171 -20.63 3.96 -11.04
N VAL A 172 -20.17 5.14 -11.45
CA VAL A 172 -18.74 5.45 -11.58
C VAL A 172 -18.03 5.39 -10.22
N ILE A 173 -18.64 5.95 -9.18
CA ILE A 173 -18.07 5.95 -7.82
C ILE A 173 -17.99 4.54 -7.26
N VAL A 174 -19.06 3.74 -7.43
CA VAL A 174 -19.06 2.33 -7.05
C VAL A 174 -17.99 1.57 -7.83
N PHE A 175 -17.81 1.85 -9.12
CA PHE A 175 -16.76 1.26 -9.94
C PHE A 175 -15.35 1.60 -9.41
N ILE A 176 -15.08 2.86 -9.07
CA ILE A 176 -13.81 3.29 -8.48
C ILE A 176 -13.52 2.52 -7.18
N PHE A 177 -14.52 2.39 -6.31
CA PHE A 177 -14.36 1.64 -5.06
C PHE A 177 -14.08 0.16 -5.29
N ILE A 178 -14.84 -0.49 -6.19
CA ILE A 178 -14.61 -1.89 -6.58
C ILE A 178 -13.22 -2.08 -7.16
N TYR A 179 -12.76 -1.14 -7.97
CA TYR A 179 -11.42 -1.15 -8.55
C TYR A 179 -10.33 -1.12 -7.46
N TYR A 180 -10.42 -0.20 -6.49
CA TYR A 180 -9.49 -0.15 -5.37
C TYR A 180 -9.52 -1.43 -4.51
N LEU A 181 -10.71 -1.98 -4.27
CA LEU A 181 -10.85 -3.26 -3.57
C LEU A 181 -10.17 -4.40 -4.33
N ALA A 182 -10.40 -4.49 -5.65
CA ALA A 182 -9.80 -5.51 -6.49
C ALA A 182 -8.26 -5.41 -6.49
N SER A 183 -7.71 -4.21 -6.70
CA SER A 183 -6.27 -3.95 -6.64
C SER A 183 -5.67 -4.36 -5.27
N MET A 184 -6.37 -4.02 -4.18
CA MET A 184 -5.96 -4.40 -2.82
C MET A 184 -5.97 -5.91 -2.61
N PHE A 185 -7.04 -6.60 -3.00
CA PHE A 185 -7.13 -8.06 -2.84
C PHE A 185 -6.07 -8.78 -3.66
N VAL A 186 -5.90 -8.40 -4.94
CA VAL A 186 -4.87 -8.96 -5.81
C VAL A 186 -3.50 -8.78 -5.18
N THR A 187 -3.17 -7.56 -4.76
CA THR A 187 -1.90 -7.25 -4.11
C THR A 187 -1.68 -8.07 -2.84
N ASN A 188 -2.61 -8.05 -1.88
CA ASN A 188 -2.41 -8.73 -0.60
C ASN A 188 -2.41 -10.26 -0.74
N ILE A 189 -3.17 -10.83 -1.67
CA ILE A 189 -3.12 -12.27 -2.00
C ILE A 189 -1.75 -12.61 -2.57
N THR A 190 -1.27 -11.86 -3.57
CA THR A 190 0.05 -12.09 -4.17
C THR A 190 1.16 -11.97 -3.14
N LEU A 191 1.13 -10.95 -2.28
CA LEU A 191 2.09 -10.81 -1.18
C LEU A 191 2.04 -12.00 -0.22
N GLY A 192 0.84 -12.46 0.14
CA GLY A 192 0.67 -13.64 0.98
C GLY A 192 1.26 -14.91 0.37
N ILE A 193 1.04 -15.14 -0.92
CA ILE A 193 1.62 -16.26 -1.67
C ILE A 193 3.15 -16.16 -1.67
N VAL A 194 3.72 -15.00 -2.01
CA VAL A 194 5.17 -14.81 -2.08
C VAL A 194 5.81 -14.99 -0.69
N LEU A 195 5.22 -14.43 0.36
CA LEU A 195 5.69 -14.60 1.73
C LEU A 195 5.61 -16.06 2.20
N TYR A 196 4.56 -16.79 1.80
CA TYR A 196 4.43 -18.21 2.09
C TYR A 196 5.60 -19.03 1.51
N PHE A 197 6.00 -18.75 0.26
CA PHE A 197 7.13 -19.42 -0.39
C PHE A 197 8.51 -18.92 0.06
N LEU A 198 8.63 -17.67 0.51
CA LEU A 198 9.87 -17.15 1.10
C LEU A 198 10.14 -17.72 2.49
N ASN A 199 9.10 -18.14 3.20
CA ASN A 199 9.20 -18.60 4.58
C ASN A 199 10.17 -19.80 4.78
N PRO A 200 10.14 -20.88 3.98
CA PRO A 200 11.14 -21.96 4.03
C PRO A 200 12.59 -21.45 3.88
N VAL A 201 12.84 -20.56 2.91
CA VAL A 201 14.17 -20.01 2.63
C VAL A 201 14.67 -19.15 3.79
N LEU A 202 13.78 -18.33 4.37
CA LEU A 202 14.09 -17.54 5.56
C LEU A 202 14.40 -18.44 6.77
N LYS A 203 13.66 -19.55 6.94
CA LYS A 203 13.85 -20.50 8.04
C LYS A 203 15.23 -21.17 8.00
N GLU A 204 15.72 -21.53 6.81
CA GLU A 204 17.06 -22.12 6.67
C GLU A 204 18.16 -21.13 7.02
N ASN A 205 18.06 -19.90 6.50
CA ASN A 205 19.04 -18.86 6.77
C ASN A 205 19.07 -18.45 8.24
N ILE A 206 17.90 -18.30 8.90
CA ILE A 206 17.84 -17.96 10.34
C ILE A 206 18.49 -19.07 11.18
N LYS A 207 18.19 -20.35 10.90
CA LYS A 207 18.81 -21.48 11.60
C LYS A 207 20.32 -21.52 11.42
N PHE A 208 20.83 -21.23 10.22
CA PHE A 208 22.25 -21.14 9.94
C PHE A 208 22.92 -20.10 10.83
N PHE A 209 22.37 -18.87 10.89
CA PHE A 209 22.91 -17.81 11.75
C PHE A 209 22.91 -18.19 13.24
N ASP A 210 21.82 -18.76 13.75
CA ASP A 210 21.71 -19.19 15.16
C ASP A 210 22.72 -20.30 15.51
N THR A 211 23.05 -21.20 14.56
CA THR A 211 24.05 -22.24 14.79
C THR A 211 25.48 -21.71 14.75
N THR A 212 25.79 -20.76 13.87
CA THR A 212 27.12 -20.11 13.83
C THR A 212 27.41 -19.31 15.11
N VAL A 213 26.46 -18.50 15.58
CA VAL A 213 26.64 -17.67 16.78
C VAL A 213 26.82 -18.53 18.04
N ASN A 214 26.05 -19.61 18.16
CA ASN A 214 26.19 -20.54 19.29
C ASN A 214 27.53 -21.30 19.29
N ARG A 215 28.11 -21.58 18.10
CA ARG A 215 29.44 -22.18 17.98
C ARG A 215 30.56 -21.22 18.38
N GLU A 216 30.47 -19.94 18.02
CA GLU A 216 31.45 -18.95 18.47
C GLU A 216 31.41 -18.75 19.99
N PHE A 217 30.22 -18.71 20.60
CA PHE A 217 30.08 -18.56 22.05
C PHE A 217 30.61 -19.78 22.83
N THR A 218 30.39 -21.00 22.34
CA THR A 218 30.92 -22.22 22.98
C THR A 218 32.44 -22.30 22.86
N ASN A 219 33.02 -21.98 21.71
CA ASN A 219 34.48 -21.94 21.53
C ASN A 219 35.15 -20.85 22.39
N LYS A 220 34.52 -19.69 22.57
CA LYS A 220 35.06 -18.62 23.42
C LYS A 220 35.05 -19.01 24.91
N LYS A 221 34.06 -19.78 25.35
CA LYS A 221 33.97 -20.30 26.73
C LYS A 221 34.98 -21.43 27.01
N ALA A 222 35.32 -22.22 25.99
CA ALA A 222 36.34 -23.26 26.11
C ALA A 222 37.76 -22.69 26.26
N ASN A 223 38.05 -21.56 25.62
CA ASN A 223 39.36 -20.89 25.70
C ASN A 223 39.57 -20.02 26.97
N LEU A 224 38.56 -19.92 27.84
CA LEU A 224 38.62 -19.17 29.10
C LEU A 224 38.72 -20.09 30.35
N ARG A 225 38.92 -21.39 30.14
CA ARG A 225 39.20 -22.40 31.18
C ARG A 225 40.61 -22.94 30.97
#